data_AF-A0A2G6Y3B3-F1
#
_entry.id   AF-A0A2G6Y3B3-F1
#
_cell.length_a   1.000
_cell.length_b   1.000
_cell.length_c   1.000
_cell.angle_alpha   90.00
_cell.angle_beta   90.00
_cell.angle_gamma   90.00
#
_symmetry.space_group_name_H-M   'P 1'
#
loop_
_entity.id
_entity.type
_entity.pdbx_description
1 polymer ?
#
loop_
_entity_poly.entity_id
_entity_poly.type
_entity_poly.pdbx_seq_one_letter_code
_entity_poly.pdbx_strand_id
1 'polypeptide(L)'
;MRLVDVPNHEFMESPSSWLTRLALRQVVSPRELASYLDLSIRVDCEMALARTSFEELANRIAEAPGSFRMVDAVMQRLRKIDPNGDRFLLRRRSVAYHRYCAACLATDRVKYFRLEWRFKCWRWCPIHVCLLQERCPHCSKEVMLPGDMYCAGPDGLGIATLDRCLHCAELLTTGWQTYVGSLEEDDLTTPREQALTSNGRSVLAALLCGRLRMKGVPKIYSFKQLKNIELLGYLPHVNFQLTHEELHRRKKGESHAHVGTGVQKKKLSALNVIHRQNITSDA
;
A
#
# COMPACT_ATOMS: atom_id res chain seq x y z
N MET A 1 -17.36 25.07 10.31
CA MET A 1 -17.36 24.20 11.51
C MET A 1 -15.92 24.00 11.98
N ARG A 2 -15.60 24.27 13.24
CA ARG A 2 -14.25 23.92 13.73
C ARG A 2 -14.22 22.41 13.98
N LEU A 3 -13.25 21.70 13.41
CA LEU A 3 -13.04 20.29 13.74
C LEU A 3 -12.55 20.17 15.18
N VAL A 4 -12.98 19.14 15.88
CA VAL A 4 -12.63 18.88 17.29
C VAL A 4 -11.84 17.58 17.38
N ASP A 5 -10.82 17.53 18.23
CA ASP A 5 -10.02 16.31 18.45
C ASP A 5 -9.47 15.69 17.14
N VAL A 6 -8.89 16.55 16.30
CA VAL A 6 -8.25 16.14 15.04
C VAL A 6 -7.10 15.18 15.38
N PRO A 7 -7.14 13.92 14.92
CA PRO A 7 -6.08 12.97 15.23
C PRO A 7 -4.81 13.37 14.49
N ASN A 8 -3.67 13.25 15.16
CA ASN A 8 -2.37 13.40 14.49
C ASN A 8 -2.27 12.44 13.31
N HIS A 9 -1.68 12.92 12.22
CA HIS A 9 -1.27 12.08 11.10
C HIS A 9 -0.05 11.23 11.51
N GLU A 10 -0.21 9.90 11.46
CA GLU A 10 0.86 8.98 11.84
C GLU A 10 1.94 8.85 10.75
N PHE A 11 3.10 8.30 11.12
CA PHE A 11 4.22 8.15 10.18
C PHE A 11 3.81 7.34 8.94
N MET A 12 3.89 7.98 7.77
CA MET A 12 3.47 7.38 6.49
C MET A 12 2.02 6.87 6.51
N GLU A 13 1.12 7.45 7.32
CA GLU A 13 -0.30 7.12 7.27
C GLU A 13 -0.88 7.42 5.88
N SER A 14 -1.78 6.57 5.41
CA SER A 14 -2.48 6.81 4.15
C SER A 14 -3.54 7.91 4.35
N PRO A 15 -3.72 8.80 3.37
CA PRO A 15 -4.79 9.79 3.35
C PRO A 15 -6.18 9.24 3.71
N SER A 16 -6.54 8.07 3.18
CA SER A 16 -7.82 7.42 3.50
C SER A 16 -7.90 6.87 4.93
N SER A 17 -6.81 6.37 5.50
CA SER A 17 -6.74 5.96 6.92
C SER A 17 -7.00 7.14 7.84
N TRP A 18 -6.26 8.23 7.60
CA TRP A 18 -6.37 9.44 8.41
C TRP A 18 -7.78 10.04 8.32
N LEU A 19 -8.34 10.15 7.09
CA LEU A 19 -9.69 10.66 6.89
C LEU A 19 -10.74 9.79 7.60
N THR A 20 -10.56 8.47 7.57
CA THR A 20 -11.45 7.52 8.26
C THR A 20 -11.45 7.75 9.77
N ARG A 21 -10.27 7.90 10.37
CA ARG A 21 -10.13 8.18 11.81
C ARG A 21 -10.67 9.55 12.19
N LEU A 22 -10.41 10.57 11.37
CA LEU A 22 -10.94 11.91 11.62
C LEU A 22 -12.47 11.93 11.52
N ALA A 23 -13.06 11.23 10.55
CA ALA A 23 -14.51 11.11 10.40
C ALA A 23 -15.17 10.51 11.65
N LEU A 24 -14.58 9.45 12.22
CA LEU A 24 -15.04 8.86 13.47
C LEU A 24 -15.04 9.89 14.63
N ARG A 25 -14.00 10.71 14.74
CA ARG A 25 -13.91 11.76 15.79
C ARG A 25 -14.98 12.84 15.64
N GLN A 26 -15.42 13.10 14.42
CA GLN A 26 -16.48 14.05 14.15
C GLN A 26 -17.88 13.40 14.16
N VAL A 27 -17.98 12.08 14.32
CA VAL A 27 -19.26 11.32 14.27
C VAL A 27 -20.01 11.57 12.94
N VAL A 28 -19.26 11.59 11.84
CA VAL A 28 -19.82 11.75 10.48
C VAL A 28 -19.22 10.70 9.56
N SER A 29 -19.84 10.50 8.39
CA SER A 29 -19.26 9.64 7.37
C SER A 29 -18.01 10.29 6.75
N PRO A 30 -17.03 9.50 6.28
CA PRO A 30 -15.88 10.04 5.57
C PRO A 30 -16.25 10.86 4.32
N ARG A 31 -17.40 10.56 3.70
CA ARG A 31 -17.90 11.29 2.53
C ARG A 31 -18.38 12.70 2.89
N GLU A 32 -19.12 12.83 4.00
CA GLU A 32 -19.57 14.12 4.52
C GLU A 32 -18.37 14.97 4.93
N LEU A 33 -17.42 14.37 5.67
CA LEU A 33 -16.20 15.06 6.07
C LEU A 33 -15.35 15.48 4.86
N ALA A 34 -15.19 14.60 3.86
CA ALA A 34 -14.48 14.95 2.63
C ALA A 34 -15.13 16.13 1.91
N SER A 35 -16.47 16.14 1.83
CA SER A 35 -17.22 17.25 1.23
C SER A 35 -17.01 18.55 2.01
N TYR A 36 -17.00 18.48 3.35
CA TYR A 36 -16.70 19.62 4.22
C TYR A 36 -15.28 20.18 4.02
N LEU A 37 -14.32 19.32 3.69
CA LEU A 37 -12.93 19.66 3.42
C LEU A 37 -12.66 20.02 1.94
N ASP A 38 -13.71 20.12 1.10
CA ASP A 38 -13.63 20.35 -0.35
C ASP A 38 -12.79 19.29 -1.09
N LEU A 39 -12.76 18.06 -0.56
CA LEU A 39 -12.06 16.92 -1.14
C LEU A 39 -13.00 16.12 -2.04
N SER A 40 -12.79 16.20 -3.36
CA SER A 40 -13.56 15.42 -4.34
C SER A 40 -13.09 13.96 -4.42
N ILE A 41 -13.47 13.12 -3.44
CA ILE A 41 -13.19 11.69 -3.41
C ILE A 41 -14.18 10.94 -4.31
N ARG A 42 -13.97 10.97 -5.62
CA ARG A 42 -14.82 10.24 -6.59
C ARG A 42 -14.35 8.82 -6.88
N VAL A 43 -13.05 8.56 -6.73
CA VAL A 43 -12.40 7.41 -7.38
C VAL A 43 -11.33 6.77 -6.49
N ASP A 44 -10.43 7.59 -5.92
CA ASP A 44 -9.35 7.14 -5.04
C ASP A 44 -8.99 8.29 -4.10
N CYS A 45 -9.01 8.02 -2.79
CA CYS A 45 -8.83 9.03 -1.76
C CYS A 45 -7.40 9.57 -1.74
N GLU A 46 -6.40 8.69 -1.89
CA GLU A 46 -5.00 9.10 -1.96
C GLU A 46 -4.79 10.08 -3.12
N MET A 47 -5.33 9.75 -4.30
CA MET A 47 -5.19 10.59 -5.50
C MET A 47 -6.04 11.86 -5.43
N ALA A 48 -7.15 11.86 -4.69
CA ALA A 48 -7.96 13.05 -4.46
C ALA A 48 -7.22 14.04 -3.55
N LEU A 49 -6.72 13.59 -2.39
CA LEU A 49 -5.98 14.46 -1.48
C LEU A 49 -4.66 14.94 -2.09
N ALA A 50 -4.01 14.14 -2.94
CA ALA A 50 -2.82 14.57 -3.69
C ALA A 50 -3.06 15.74 -4.67
N ARG A 51 -4.32 16.10 -4.96
CA ARG A 51 -4.68 17.30 -5.76
C ARG A 51 -4.80 18.55 -4.91
N THR A 52 -5.01 18.40 -3.62
CA THR A 52 -5.03 19.47 -2.63
C THR A 52 -3.63 19.59 -2.02
N SER A 53 -3.20 20.78 -1.63
CA SER A 53 -1.99 20.89 -0.81
C SER A 53 -2.33 20.43 0.61
N PHE A 54 -1.61 19.43 1.17
CA PHE A 54 -1.87 19.07 2.56
C PHE A 54 -1.43 20.17 3.53
N GLU A 55 -0.57 21.10 3.11
CA GLU A 55 -0.28 22.29 3.92
C GLU A 55 -1.52 23.19 4.03
N GLU A 56 -2.26 23.38 2.93
CA GLU A 56 -3.54 24.11 2.95
C GLU A 56 -4.57 23.39 3.84
N LEU A 57 -4.61 22.06 3.76
CA LEU A 57 -5.48 21.25 4.61
C LEU A 57 -5.08 21.35 6.09
N ALA A 58 -3.79 21.23 6.40
CA ALA A 58 -3.24 21.34 7.76
C ALA A 58 -3.57 22.70 8.39
N ASN A 59 -3.45 23.78 7.61
CA ASN A 59 -3.82 25.13 8.03
C ASN A 59 -5.32 25.27 8.36
N ARG A 60 -6.20 24.54 7.64
CA ARG A 60 -7.65 24.54 7.92
C ARG A 60 -8.03 23.77 9.18
N ILE A 61 -7.25 22.76 9.55
CA ILE A 61 -7.58 21.82 10.63
C ILE A 61 -6.72 22.01 11.89
N ALA A 62 -5.86 23.03 11.91
CA ALA A 62 -4.95 23.35 13.01
C ALA A 62 -3.99 22.21 13.39
N GLU A 63 -3.51 21.45 12.41
CA GLU A 63 -2.43 20.49 12.61
C GLU A 63 -1.05 21.16 12.56
N ALA A 64 -0.05 20.50 13.16
CA ALA A 64 1.33 20.98 13.13
C ALA A 64 1.85 21.05 11.67
N PRO A 65 2.53 22.15 11.28
CA PRO A 65 3.13 22.24 9.95
C PRO A 65 4.07 21.06 9.69
N GLY A 66 3.87 20.38 8.56
CA GLY A 66 4.73 19.29 8.09
C GLY A 66 4.27 17.87 8.44
N SER A 67 3.17 17.68 9.18
CA SER A 67 2.60 16.35 9.49
C SER A 67 2.47 15.43 8.26
N PHE A 68 2.15 16.00 7.10
CA PHE A 68 1.90 15.27 5.86
C PHE A 68 3.08 15.26 4.88
N ARG A 69 4.20 15.92 5.20
CA ARG A 69 5.29 16.23 4.24
C ARG A 69 5.77 15.02 3.43
N MET A 70 5.92 13.86 4.07
CA MET A 70 6.39 12.65 3.40
C MET A 70 5.35 12.07 2.43
N VAL A 71 4.09 12.04 2.85
CA VAL A 71 2.95 11.58 2.03
C VAL A 71 2.79 12.50 0.83
N ASP A 72 2.84 13.82 1.03
CA ASP A 72 2.80 14.84 -0.03
C ASP A 72 3.90 14.61 -1.05
N ALA A 73 5.14 14.46 -0.58
CA ALA A 73 6.29 14.26 -1.44
C ALA A 73 6.13 13.01 -2.32
N VAL A 74 5.64 11.91 -1.75
CA VAL A 74 5.38 10.67 -2.49
C VAL A 74 4.24 10.88 -3.49
N MET A 75 3.10 11.42 -3.05
CA MET A 75 1.89 11.51 -3.85
C MET A 75 1.99 12.55 -4.98
N GLN A 76 2.61 13.70 -4.74
CA GLN A 76 2.87 14.70 -5.77
C GLN A 76 3.79 14.16 -6.87
N ARG A 77 4.81 13.36 -6.51
CA ARG A 77 5.68 12.72 -7.51
C ARG A 77 4.99 11.57 -8.21
N LEU A 78 4.22 10.75 -7.50
CA LEU A 78 3.42 9.68 -8.10
C LEU A 78 2.49 10.25 -9.17
N ARG A 79 1.76 11.33 -8.88
CA ARG A 79 0.87 12.00 -9.84
C ARG A 79 1.57 12.43 -11.14
N LYS A 80 2.87 12.76 -11.10
CA LYS A 80 3.63 13.14 -12.30
C LYS A 80 3.91 11.95 -13.23
N ILE A 81 3.88 10.72 -12.71
CA ILE A 81 4.15 9.50 -13.49
C ILE A 81 2.93 8.61 -13.70
N ASP A 82 1.95 8.72 -12.81
CA ASP A 82 0.70 7.95 -12.78
C ASP A 82 -0.44 8.82 -12.22
N PRO A 83 -0.99 9.76 -13.02
CA PRO A 83 -1.95 10.77 -12.55
C PRO A 83 -3.25 10.22 -11.93
N ASN A 84 -3.59 8.97 -12.23
CA ASN A 84 -4.80 8.29 -11.75
C ASN A 84 -4.48 7.15 -10.74
N GLY A 85 -3.21 6.84 -10.52
CA GLY A 85 -2.80 5.74 -9.62
C GLY A 85 -3.04 4.33 -10.20
N ASP A 86 -3.44 4.22 -11.47
CA ASP A 86 -3.84 2.94 -12.08
C ASP A 86 -2.66 1.99 -12.28
N ARG A 87 -1.42 2.48 -12.32
CA ARG A 87 -0.22 1.67 -12.55
C ARG A 87 0.41 1.21 -11.25
N PHE A 88 0.52 2.08 -10.27
CA PHE A 88 1.26 1.80 -9.03
C PHE A 88 0.37 1.49 -7.82
N LEU A 89 -0.88 1.98 -7.76
CA LEU A 89 -1.75 1.79 -6.60
C LEU A 89 -2.73 0.62 -6.79
N LEU A 90 -3.10 -0.03 -5.70
CA LEU A 90 -4.01 -1.17 -5.68
C LEU A 90 -5.44 -0.72 -5.97
N ARG A 91 -6.05 -1.31 -6.98
CA ARG A 91 -7.45 -1.04 -7.35
C ARG A 91 -8.08 -2.33 -7.86
N ARG A 92 -9.35 -2.55 -7.54
CA ARG A 92 -10.15 -3.65 -8.07
C ARG A 92 -11.46 -3.09 -8.60
N ARG A 93 -11.72 -3.29 -9.90
CA ARG A 93 -12.93 -2.75 -10.58
C ARG A 93 -13.15 -1.25 -10.26
N SER A 94 -12.08 -0.46 -10.32
CA SER A 94 -12.06 0.98 -9.99
C SER A 94 -12.26 1.35 -8.51
N VAL A 95 -12.27 0.40 -7.60
CA VAL A 95 -12.34 0.65 -6.15
C VAL A 95 -10.94 0.50 -5.53
N ALA A 96 -10.54 1.50 -4.75
CA ALA A 96 -9.28 1.46 -4.00
C ALA A 96 -9.39 0.52 -2.79
N TYR A 97 -8.34 -0.25 -2.53
CA TYR A 97 -8.28 -1.15 -1.38
C TYR A 97 -6.88 -1.15 -0.76
N HIS A 98 -6.77 -1.61 0.47
CA HIS A 98 -5.51 -1.65 1.19
C HIS A 98 -5.03 -3.07 1.40
N ARG A 99 -3.71 -3.21 1.39
CA ARG A 99 -3.06 -4.29 2.12
C ARG A 99 -2.78 -3.86 3.56
N TYR A 100 -2.39 -4.80 4.40
CA TYR A 100 -1.93 -4.52 5.75
C TYR A 100 -1.02 -5.61 6.30
N CYS A 101 -0.16 -5.20 7.22
CA CYS A 101 0.55 -6.13 8.08
C CYS A 101 -0.26 -6.31 9.36
N ALA A 102 -0.77 -7.51 9.60
CA ALA A 102 -1.52 -7.81 10.82
C ALA A 102 -0.67 -7.58 12.08
N ALA A 103 0.63 -7.85 12.03
CA ALA A 103 1.54 -7.61 13.14
C ALA A 103 1.74 -6.12 13.42
N CYS A 104 1.98 -5.27 12.40
CA CYS A 104 2.03 -3.81 12.58
C CYS A 104 0.71 -3.29 13.18
N LEU A 105 -0.43 -3.69 12.63
CA LEU A 105 -1.72 -3.28 13.19
C LEU A 105 -1.89 -3.76 14.63
N ALA A 106 -1.40 -4.93 15.01
CA ALA A 106 -1.50 -5.42 16.39
C ALA A 106 -0.61 -4.62 17.36
N THR A 107 0.63 -4.32 16.96
CA THR A 107 1.66 -3.75 17.86
C THR A 107 1.71 -2.22 17.83
N ASP A 108 1.32 -1.57 16.74
CA ASP A 108 1.29 -0.11 16.65
C ASP A 108 0.31 0.45 17.69
N ARG A 109 0.73 1.45 18.46
CA ARG A 109 -0.11 2.10 19.50
C ARG A 109 -1.37 2.69 18.89
N VAL A 110 -1.22 3.34 17.74
CA VAL A 110 -2.31 3.91 16.96
C VAL A 110 -2.60 2.98 15.79
N LYS A 111 -3.87 2.64 15.59
CA LYS A 111 -4.28 1.73 14.52
C LYS A 111 -4.51 2.53 13.24
N TYR A 112 -3.59 2.43 12.29
CA TYR A 112 -3.67 3.13 11.01
C TYR A 112 -3.13 2.28 9.86
N PHE A 113 -3.53 2.63 8.64
CA PHE A 113 -3.04 2.00 7.43
C PHE A 113 -1.98 2.87 6.78
N ARG A 114 -0.84 2.26 6.49
CA ARG A 114 0.32 2.94 5.90
C ARG A 114 0.14 3.15 4.40
N LEU A 115 0.63 4.28 3.89
CA LEU A 115 0.55 4.66 2.47
C LEU A 115 1.19 3.60 1.58
N GLU A 116 2.34 3.05 1.97
CA GLU A 116 3.02 2.04 1.18
C GLU A 116 2.17 0.78 0.95
N TRP A 117 1.24 0.47 1.85
CA TRP A 117 0.34 -0.68 1.70
C TRP A 117 -0.69 -0.50 0.57
N ARG A 118 -0.84 0.71 0.01
CA ARG A 118 -1.59 0.97 -1.22
C ARG A 118 -0.83 0.54 -2.48
N PHE A 119 0.49 0.40 -2.44
CA PHE A 119 1.27 0.16 -3.64
C PHE A 119 1.23 -1.30 -4.07
N LYS A 120 0.98 -1.54 -5.37
CA LYS A 120 1.01 -2.87 -5.99
C LYS A 120 2.33 -3.58 -5.75
N CYS A 121 3.43 -2.84 -5.82
CA CYS A 121 4.78 -3.33 -5.63
C CYS A 121 5.15 -3.64 -4.17
N TRP A 122 4.33 -3.22 -3.21
CA TRP A 122 4.56 -3.43 -1.79
C TRP A 122 3.77 -4.66 -1.30
N ARG A 123 4.43 -5.83 -1.28
CA ARG A 123 3.81 -7.13 -0.96
C ARG A 123 4.17 -7.70 0.41
N TRP A 124 5.17 -7.14 1.07
CA TRP A 124 5.67 -7.64 2.33
C TRP A 124 5.95 -6.51 3.31
N CYS A 125 5.88 -6.83 4.59
CA CYS A 125 6.29 -5.96 5.67
C CYS A 125 7.79 -6.15 5.93
N PRO A 126 8.62 -5.10 5.83
CA PRO A 126 10.05 -5.21 6.17
C PRO A 126 10.30 -5.28 7.68
N ILE A 127 9.34 -4.85 8.52
CA ILE A 127 9.47 -4.85 9.98
C ILE A 127 9.26 -6.26 10.52
N HIS A 128 8.19 -6.92 10.06
CA HIS A 128 7.77 -8.24 10.56
C HIS A 128 8.09 -9.38 9.59
N VAL A 129 8.75 -9.07 8.47
CA VAL A 129 9.23 -10.05 7.47
C VAL A 129 8.12 -11.02 7.06
N CYS A 130 6.96 -10.48 6.67
CA CYS A 130 5.76 -11.25 6.38
C CYS A 130 5.00 -10.70 5.18
N LEU A 131 4.21 -11.52 4.50
CA LEU A 131 3.33 -11.03 3.43
C LEU A 131 2.21 -10.17 4.00
N LEU A 132 1.87 -9.11 3.27
CA LEU A 132 0.72 -8.29 3.61
C LEU A 132 -0.58 -8.97 3.22
N GLN A 133 -1.56 -8.89 4.12
CA GLN A 133 -2.93 -9.35 3.92
C GLN A 133 -3.74 -8.27 3.22
N GLU A 134 -4.80 -8.63 2.50
CA GLU A 134 -5.72 -7.67 1.86
C GLU A 134 -7.19 -7.93 2.20
N ARG A 135 -7.47 -9.01 2.95
CA ARG A 135 -8.81 -9.46 3.31
C ARG A 135 -8.88 -9.74 4.80
N CYS A 136 -10.05 -9.49 5.38
CA CYS A 136 -10.36 -9.90 6.75
C CYS A 136 -10.25 -11.42 6.90
N PRO A 137 -9.56 -11.95 7.92
CA PRO A 137 -9.43 -13.39 8.14
C PRO A 137 -10.74 -14.09 8.53
N HIS A 138 -11.76 -13.32 8.92
CA HIS A 138 -13.06 -13.85 9.38
C HIS A 138 -14.12 -13.86 8.28
N CYS A 139 -14.30 -12.73 7.56
CA CYS A 139 -15.34 -12.60 6.54
C CYS A 139 -14.82 -12.54 5.11
N SER A 140 -13.50 -12.61 4.89
CA SER A 140 -12.84 -12.56 3.58
C SER A 140 -13.09 -11.29 2.74
N LYS A 141 -13.82 -10.30 3.25
CA LYS A 141 -14.01 -9.01 2.58
C LYS A 141 -12.70 -8.22 2.55
N GLU A 142 -12.50 -7.50 1.45
CA GLU A 142 -11.33 -6.66 1.25
C GLU A 142 -11.36 -5.45 2.18
N VAL A 143 -10.18 -4.99 2.60
CA VAL A 143 -10.08 -3.78 3.41
C VAL A 143 -10.14 -2.56 2.49
N MET A 144 -11.25 -1.83 2.54
CA MET A 144 -11.48 -0.63 1.74
C MET A 144 -11.50 0.61 2.64
N LEU A 145 -10.72 1.62 2.26
CA LEU A 145 -10.67 2.92 2.93
C LEU A 145 -10.76 4.03 1.87
N PRO A 146 -11.34 5.20 2.20
CA PRO A 146 -11.90 5.54 3.51
C PRO A 146 -13.22 4.79 3.78
N GLY A 147 -13.50 4.51 5.04
CA GLY A 147 -14.67 3.72 5.44
C GLY A 147 -15.36 4.31 6.66
N ASP A 148 -16.68 4.13 6.75
CA ASP A 148 -17.46 4.63 7.88
C ASP A 148 -17.27 3.70 9.09
N MET A 149 -16.50 4.16 10.08
CA MET A 149 -16.29 3.43 11.33
C MET A 149 -17.45 3.59 12.31
N TYR A 150 -18.24 4.65 12.21
CA TYR A 150 -19.32 4.94 13.14
C TYR A 150 -20.49 3.97 12.95
N CYS A 151 -20.80 3.62 11.70
CA CYS A 151 -21.85 2.67 11.34
C CYS A 151 -21.31 1.30 10.85
N ALA A 152 -20.07 0.96 11.19
CA ALA A 152 -19.43 -0.29 10.78
C ALA A 152 -20.06 -1.54 11.45
N GLY A 153 -19.75 -2.71 10.88
CA GLY A 153 -20.18 -4.01 11.39
C GLY A 153 -21.56 -4.45 10.89
N PRO A 154 -22.00 -5.68 11.24
CA PRO A 154 -23.26 -6.23 10.76
C PRO A 154 -24.48 -5.48 11.30
N ASP A 155 -24.40 -5.02 12.55
CA ASP A 155 -25.52 -4.36 13.26
C ASP A 155 -25.41 -2.83 13.24
N GLY A 156 -24.40 -2.27 12.55
CA GLY A 156 -24.17 -0.83 12.47
C GLY A 156 -23.75 -0.18 13.80
N LEU A 157 -23.27 -0.97 14.77
CA LEU A 157 -22.84 -0.47 16.09
C LEU A 157 -21.48 0.24 16.07
N GLY A 158 -20.77 0.18 14.94
CA GLY A 158 -19.49 0.86 14.76
C GLY A 158 -18.29 0.08 15.30
N ILE A 159 -17.10 0.62 15.01
CA ILE A 159 -15.82 0.13 15.50
C ILE A 159 -14.99 1.31 16.00
N ALA A 160 -14.22 1.10 17.07
CA ALA A 160 -13.41 2.17 17.67
C ALA A 160 -12.05 2.38 16.96
N THR A 161 -11.50 1.35 16.33
CA THR A 161 -10.13 1.33 15.80
C THR A 161 -10.03 0.57 14.49
N LEU A 162 -9.05 0.95 13.66
CA LEU A 162 -8.86 0.40 12.30
C LEU A 162 -8.24 -1.01 12.27
N ASP A 163 -7.91 -1.60 13.41
CA ASP A 163 -7.55 -3.02 13.51
C ASP A 163 -8.79 -3.95 13.48
N ARG A 164 -9.99 -3.40 13.33
CA ARG A 164 -11.24 -4.13 13.14
C ARG A 164 -11.77 -4.01 11.71
N CYS A 165 -12.41 -5.06 11.23
CA CYS A 165 -13.03 -5.08 9.91
C CYS A 165 -14.28 -4.19 9.89
N LEU A 166 -14.38 -3.30 8.90
CA LEU A 166 -15.56 -2.44 8.71
C LEU A 166 -16.85 -3.22 8.41
N HIS A 167 -16.76 -4.49 8.02
CA HIS A 167 -17.93 -5.28 7.65
C HIS A 167 -18.42 -6.23 8.74
N CYS A 168 -17.51 -6.93 9.42
CA CYS A 168 -17.88 -7.92 10.44
C CYS A 168 -17.43 -7.53 11.85
N ALA A 169 -16.81 -6.35 12.04
CA ALA A 169 -16.27 -5.84 13.30
C ALA A 169 -15.18 -6.69 13.99
N GLU A 170 -14.90 -7.89 13.50
CA GLU A 170 -13.83 -8.76 14.00
C GLU A 170 -12.43 -8.18 13.74
N LEU A 171 -11.48 -8.62 14.57
CA LEU A 171 -10.08 -8.19 14.49
C LEU A 171 -9.42 -8.65 13.18
N LEU A 172 -8.84 -7.71 12.45
CA LEU A 172 -7.97 -7.96 11.30
C LEU A 172 -6.63 -8.57 11.72
N THR A 173 -6.30 -8.45 13.01
CA THR A 173 -5.04 -8.88 13.63
C THR A 173 -5.12 -10.30 14.19
N THR A 174 -6.23 -11.01 14.04
CA THR A 174 -6.35 -12.39 14.52
C THR A 174 -5.24 -13.27 13.92
N GLY A 175 -4.51 -13.96 14.80
CA GLY A 175 -3.41 -14.84 14.41
C GLY A 175 -2.14 -14.13 13.95
N TRP A 176 -1.98 -12.82 14.20
CA TRP A 176 -0.85 -12.06 13.64
C TRP A 176 0.54 -12.61 13.95
N GLN A 177 0.71 -13.27 15.10
CA GLN A 177 1.98 -13.85 15.53
C GLN A 177 2.46 -14.96 14.58
N THR A 178 1.55 -15.70 13.94
CA THR A 178 1.92 -16.78 13.02
C THR A 178 2.46 -16.27 11.68
N TYR A 179 2.24 -14.99 11.37
CA TYR A 179 2.76 -14.37 10.15
C TYR A 179 4.18 -13.82 10.33
N VAL A 180 4.62 -13.50 11.55
CA VAL A 180 5.93 -12.88 11.78
C VAL A 180 7.04 -13.83 11.32
N GLY A 181 7.97 -13.32 10.52
CA GLY A 181 9.09 -14.10 9.98
C GLY A 181 8.68 -15.11 8.90
N SER A 182 7.44 -15.11 8.43
CA SER A 182 6.96 -16.11 7.46
C SER A 182 7.67 -16.10 6.10
N LEU A 183 8.51 -15.09 5.84
CA LEU A 183 9.30 -14.93 4.61
C LEU A 183 10.80 -15.18 4.80
N GLU A 184 11.27 -15.51 6.01
CA GLU A 184 12.69 -15.80 6.27
C GLU A 184 13.13 -17.16 5.72
N GLU A 185 12.17 -18.01 5.34
CA GLU A 185 12.43 -19.29 4.67
C GLU A 185 12.86 -19.02 3.21
N ASP A 186 14.18 -18.90 2.99
CA ASP A 186 14.82 -18.58 1.69
C ASP A 186 14.32 -19.47 0.53
N ASP A 187 13.93 -20.71 0.83
CA ASP A 187 13.49 -21.70 -0.17
C ASP A 187 12.07 -21.45 -0.72
N LEU A 188 11.27 -20.58 -0.09
CA LEU A 188 9.89 -20.35 -0.53
C LEU A 188 9.76 -19.31 -1.65
N THR A 189 10.82 -18.55 -1.93
CA THR A 189 10.80 -17.49 -2.95
C THR A 189 11.93 -17.68 -3.96
N THR A 190 11.59 -17.53 -5.25
CA THR A 190 12.59 -17.58 -6.32
C THR A 190 13.46 -16.31 -6.28
N PRO A 191 14.71 -16.36 -6.80
CA PRO A 191 15.55 -15.17 -6.91
C PRO A 191 14.90 -14.01 -7.66
N ARG A 192 14.02 -14.31 -8.62
CA ARG A 192 13.23 -13.30 -9.35
C ARG A 192 12.20 -12.64 -8.44
N GLU A 193 11.45 -13.41 -7.65
CA GLU A 193 10.47 -12.87 -6.70
C GLU A 193 11.13 -11.99 -5.64
N GLN A 194 12.30 -12.40 -5.14
CA GLN A 194 13.11 -11.61 -4.22
C GLN A 194 13.55 -10.28 -4.86
N ALA A 195 14.07 -10.32 -6.10
CA ALA A 195 14.47 -9.11 -6.82
C ALA A 195 13.29 -8.15 -7.05
N LEU A 196 12.15 -8.67 -7.51
CA LEU A 196 10.93 -7.87 -7.71
C LEU A 196 10.46 -7.24 -6.40
N THR A 197 10.41 -8.03 -5.32
CA THR A 197 9.98 -7.56 -4.00
C THR A 197 10.93 -6.48 -3.45
N SER A 198 12.23 -6.63 -3.66
CA SER A 198 13.23 -5.61 -3.30
C SER A 198 13.05 -4.33 -4.11
N ASN A 199 12.89 -4.45 -5.44
CA ASN A 199 12.63 -3.31 -6.32
C ASN A 199 11.36 -2.55 -5.94
N GLY A 200 10.32 -3.27 -5.52
CA GLY A 200 9.08 -2.68 -5.05
C GLY A 200 9.25 -1.75 -3.85
N ARG A 201 10.19 -2.04 -2.95
CA ARG A 201 10.52 -1.13 -1.83
C ARG A 201 11.19 0.14 -2.32
N SER A 202 12.10 0.00 -3.27
CA SER A 202 12.83 1.13 -3.83
C SER A 202 11.95 2.11 -4.59
N VAL A 203 10.76 1.70 -5.05
CA VAL A 203 9.76 2.62 -5.65
C VAL A 203 9.39 3.72 -4.66
N LEU A 204 9.06 3.36 -3.42
CA LEU A 204 8.63 4.32 -2.41
C LEU A 204 9.77 5.28 -2.06
N ALA A 205 10.97 4.74 -1.86
CA ALA A 205 12.14 5.56 -1.59
C ALA A 205 12.48 6.50 -2.77
N ALA A 206 12.33 6.02 -4.02
CA ALA A 206 12.51 6.84 -5.20
C ALA A 206 11.48 7.97 -5.30
N LEU A 207 10.23 7.71 -4.90
CA LEU A 207 9.18 8.73 -4.82
C LEU A 207 9.39 9.71 -3.68
N LEU A 208 9.95 9.27 -2.55
CA LEU A 208 10.26 10.14 -1.42
C LEU A 208 11.46 11.07 -1.75
N CYS A 209 12.55 10.49 -2.27
CA CYS A 209 13.78 11.21 -2.58
C CYS A 209 13.74 11.94 -3.93
N GLY A 210 12.82 11.59 -4.82
CA GLY A 210 12.72 12.14 -6.18
C GLY A 210 13.81 11.65 -7.15
N ARG A 211 14.61 10.66 -6.75
CA ARG A 211 15.71 10.10 -7.53
C ARG A 211 15.86 8.61 -7.23
N LEU A 212 16.45 7.86 -8.16
CA LEU A 212 16.74 6.44 -7.99
C LEU A 212 18.11 6.08 -8.55
N ARG A 213 18.67 4.97 -8.05
CA ARG A 213 19.89 4.35 -8.57
C ARG A 213 19.62 2.88 -8.87
N MET A 214 20.24 2.40 -9.94
CA MET A 214 20.21 0.99 -10.30
C MET A 214 21.51 0.33 -9.80
N LYS A 215 21.41 -0.84 -9.16
CA LYS A 215 22.57 -1.58 -8.67
C LYS A 215 23.55 -1.84 -9.82
N GLY A 216 24.84 -1.58 -9.55
CA GLY A 216 25.91 -1.72 -10.54
C GLY A 216 26.02 -0.56 -11.54
N VAL A 217 25.19 0.48 -11.41
CA VAL A 217 25.26 1.67 -12.26
C VAL A 217 25.52 2.91 -11.40
N PRO A 218 26.63 3.65 -11.62
CA PRO A 218 26.97 4.82 -10.81
C PRO A 218 26.04 6.02 -11.06
N LYS A 219 25.31 6.00 -12.17
CA LYS A 219 24.40 7.08 -12.58
C LYS A 219 23.16 7.16 -11.68
N ILE A 220 22.83 8.39 -11.28
CA ILE A 220 21.57 8.73 -10.61
C ILE A 220 20.53 9.10 -11.67
N TYR A 221 19.32 8.56 -11.52
CA TYR A 221 18.20 8.81 -12.42
C TYR A 221 17.09 9.59 -11.71
N SER A 222 16.32 10.34 -12.48
CA SER A 222 15.06 10.93 -12.00
C SER A 222 14.04 9.83 -11.65
N PHE A 223 13.21 10.07 -10.63
CA PHE A 223 12.07 9.20 -10.29
C PHE A 223 11.15 8.91 -11.50
N LYS A 224 11.13 9.77 -12.52
CA LYS A 224 10.37 9.56 -13.76
C LYS A 224 10.72 8.24 -14.46
N GLN A 225 11.94 7.74 -14.26
CA GLN A 225 12.41 6.46 -14.81
C GLN A 225 11.62 5.25 -14.28
N LEU A 226 10.90 5.38 -13.15
CA LEU A 226 10.01 4.34 -12.63
C LEU A 226 8.97 3.87 -13.65
N LYS A 227 8.49 4.74 -14.56
CA LYS A 227 7.57 4.34 -15.63
C LYS A 227 8.18 3.28 -16.55
N ASN A 228 9.45 3.46 -16.91
CA ASN A 228 10.15 2.54 -17.80
C ASN A 228 10.47 1.22 -17.08
N ILE A 229 10.88 1.30 -15.81
CA ILE A 229 11.14 0.12 -14.97
C ILE A 229 9.86 -0.72 -14.81
N GLU A 230 8.72 -0.07 -14.57
CA GLU A 230 7.42 -0.74 -14.48
C GLU A 230 7.02 -1.41 -15.80
N LEU A 231 7.14 -0.71 -16.94
CA LEU A 231 6.86 -1.25 -18.27
C LEU A 231 7.71 -2.47 -18.63
N LEU A 232 8.96 -2.49 -18.18
CA LEU A 232 9.89 -3.59 -18.43
C LEU A 232 9.65 -4.80 -17.48
N GLY A 233 8.67 -4.71 -16.57
CA GLY A 233 8.32 -5.81 -15.67
C GLY A 233 9.31 -6.02 -14.53
N TYR A 234 10.08 -5.00 -14.17
CA TYR A 234 11.04 -5.06 -13.04
C TYR A 234 10.41 -4.71 -11.69
N LEU A 235 9.10 -4.42 -11.65
CA LEU A 235 8.33 -4.21 -10.44
C LEU A 235 7.25 -5.29 -10.32
N PRO A 236 6.85 -5.68 -9.10
CA PRO A 236 5.68 -6.50 -8.91
C PRO A 236 4.42 -5.80 -9.45
N HIS A 237 3.70 -6.48 -10.34
CA HIS A 237 2.44 -6.03 -10.92
C HIS A 237 1.27 -6.87 -10.42
N VAL A 238 0.04 -6.60 -10.88
CA VAL A 238 -1.17 -7.32 -10.41
C VAL A 238 -1.14 -8.82 -10.63
N ASN A 239 -0.48 -9.29 -11.70
CA ASN A 239 -0.29 -10.73 -11.96
C ASN A 239 0.92 -11.34 -11.22
N PHE A 240 1.54 -10.62 -10.29
CA PHE A 240 2.63 -11.16 -9.48
C PHE A 240 2.02 -12.07 -8.41
N GLN A 241 2.17 -13.38 -8.59
CA GLN A 241 1.43 -14.41 -7.85
C GLN A 241 1.96 -14.73 -6.44
N LEU A 242 2.82 -13.89 -5.86
CA LEU A 242 3.27 -14.08 -4.49
C LEU A 242 2.17 -13.65 -3.50
N THR A 243 1.29 -14.59 -3.14
CA THR A 243 0.21 -14.45 -2.17
C THR A 243 0.46 -15.31 -0.93
N HIS A 244 -0.28 -15.04 0.15
CA HIS A 244 -0.23 -15.89 1.35
C HIS A 244 -0.63 -17.34 1.04
N GLU A 245 -1.68 -17.51 0.23
CA GLU A 245 -2.12 -18.82 -0.26
C GLU A 245 -1.01 -19.55 -1.03
N GLU A 246 -0.32 -18.84 -1.94
CA GLU A 246 0.76 -19.42 -2.73
C GLU A 246 1.96 -19.84 -1.87
N LEU A 247 2.37 -18.99 -0.90
CA LEU A 247 3.45 -19.36 0.03
C LEU A 247 3.07 -20.54 0.92
N HIS A 248 1.84 -20.54 1.42
CA HIS A 248 1.35 -21.62 2.26
C HIS A 248 1.28 -22.95 1.49
N ARG A 249 0.87 -22.90 0.21
CA ARG A 249 0.91 -24.05 -0.72
C ARG A 249 2.34 -24.57 -0.92
N ARG A 250 3.31 -23.67 -1.15
CA ARG A 250 4.74 -24.03 -1.28
C ARG A 250 5.29 -24.65 -0.01
N LYS A 251 4.96 -24.09 1.16
CA LYS A 251 5.37 -24.60 2.48
C LYS A 251 4.84 -26.02 2.74
N LYS A 252 3.66 -26.35 2.21
CA LYS A 252 3.06 -27.70 2.27
C LYS A 252 3.62 -28.68 1.22
N GLY A 253 4.46 -28.24 0.29
CA GLY A 253 5.00 -29.10 -0.78
C GLY A 253 4.00 -29.46 -1.89
N GLU A 254 2.87 -28.76 -1.99
CA GLU A 254 1.85 -29.02 -3.03
C GLU A 254 2.32 -28.45 -4.39
N SER A 255 2.13 -29.18 -5.49
CA SER A 255 2.53 -28.74 -6.84
C SER A 255 1.41 -27.99 -7.58
N HIS A 256 1.78 -27.03 -8.44
CA HIS A 256 0.82 -26.15 -9.12
C HIS A 256 0.17 -26.92 -10.27
N ALA A 257 -1.15 -27.09 -10.26
CA ALA A 257 -1.89 -27.53 -11.44
C ALA A 257 -1.71 -26.48 -12.55
N HIS A 258 -1.16 -26.90 -13.69
CA HIS A 258 -0.91 -26.04 -14.85
C HIS A 258 -2.24 -25.58 -15.46
N VAL A 259 -2.52 -24.28 -15.44
CA VAL A 259 -3.48 -23.66 -16.37
C VAL A 259 -2.65 -22.98 -17.45
N GLY A 260 -2.61 -23.60 -18.62
CA GLY A 260 -1.80 -23.15 -19.75
C GLY A 260 -2.33 -21.87 -20.37
N THR A 261 -1.41 -20.94 -20.66
CA THR A 261 -1.57 -20.00 -21.77
C THR A 261 -0.22 -19.87 -22.47
N GLY A 262 -0.15 -20.35 -23.71
CA GLY A 262 1.01 -20.23 -24.58
C GLY A 262 1.20 -18.82 -25.14
N VAL A 263 2.24 -18.71 -25.98
CA VAL A 263 2.67 -17.54 -26.79
C VAL A 263 3.53 -16.54 -25.99
N GLN A 264 4.79 -16.21 -26.32
CA GLN A 264 5.64 -16.43 -27.50
C GLN A 264 7.13 -16.37 -27.08
N LYS A 265 7.88 -17.44 -27.38
CA LYS A 265 9.34 -17.41 -27.44
C LYS A 265 9.76 -16.63 -28.70
N LYS A 266 10.39 -15.46 -28.55
CA LYS A 266 11.43 -14.93 -29.46
C LYS A 266 11.93 -13.55 -28.98
N LYS A 267 13.00 -13.57 -28.18
CA LYS A 267 14.14 -12.62 -28.16
C LYS A 267 15.09 -12.98 -27.01
N LEU A 268 15.57 -14.23 -26.99
CA LEU A 268 16.73 -14.65 -26.20
C LEU A 268 17.99 -14.47 -27.06
N SER A 269 18.55 -13.27 -27.03
CA SER A 269 19.96 -13.05 -27.43
C SER A 269 20.55 -11.76 -26.87
N ALA A 270 19.74 -10.89 -26.25
CA ALA A 270 20.21 -9.72 -25.50
C ALA A 270 20.23 -9.92 -23.96
N LEU A 271 19.91 -11.13 -23.49
CA LEU A 271 19.58 -11.42 -22.08
C LEU A 271 20.76 -11.77 -21.16
N ASN A 272 21.98 -11.86 -21.67
CA ASN A 272 23.15 -12.26 -20.87
C ASN A 272 23.91 -11.10 -20.20
N VAL A 273 23.38 -9.86 -20.22
CA VAL A 273 24.00 -8.70 -19.54
C VAL A 273 23.10 -8.07 -18.45
N ILE A 274 21.86 -8.56 -18.26
CA ILE A 274 20.84 -7.86 -17.42
C ILE A 274 20.26 -8.80 -16.35
N HIS A 275 21.12 -9.46 -15.56
CA HIS A 275 20.68 -10.35 -14.47
C HIS A 275 20.90 -9.79 -13.05
N ARG A 276 21.15 -8.49 -12.88
CA ARG A 276 21.38 -7.88 -11.55
C ARG A 276 20.84 -6.45 -11.36
N GLN A 277 19.67 -6.12 -11.89
CA GLN A 277 19.07 -4.80 -11.63
C GLN A 277 18.18 -4.83 -10.38
N ASN A 278 18.82 -4.78 -9.20
CA ASN A 278 18.14 -4.33 -8.00
C ASN A 278 18.13 -2.80 -8.01
N ILE A 279 17.00 -2.16 -7.79
CA ILE A 279 16.96 -0.73 -7.50
C ILE A 279 17.46 -0.58 -6.05
N THR A 280 18.35 0.38 -5.80
CA THR A 280 18.76 0.71 -4.43
C THR A 280 18.43 2.17 -4.13
N SER A 281 17.93 2.39 -2.93
CA SER A 281 17.82 3.72 -2.33
C SER A 281 18.78 3.73 -1.16
N ASP A 282 19.95 4.34 -1.35
CA ASP A 282 20.76 4.73 -0.20
C ASP A 282 20.09 5.99 0.36
N ALA A 283 19.61 5.89 1.59
CA ALA A 283 19.31 7.04 2.43
C ALA A 283 20.64 7.62 2.93
#